data_AF-A0A7V1MIF1-F1
#
_entry.id   AF-A0A7V1MIF1-F1
#
_cell.length_a   1.000
_cell.length_b   1.000
_cell.length_c   1.000
_cell.angle_alpha   90.00
_cell.angle_beta   90.00
_cell.angle_gamma   90.00
#
_symmetry.space_group_name_H-M   'P 1'
#
loop_
_entity.id
_entity.type
_entity.pdbx_description
1 polymer ?
#
loop_
_entity_poly.entity_id
_entity_poly.type
_entity_poly.pdbx_seq_one_letter_code
_entity_poly.pdbx_strand_id
1 'polypeptide(L)'
;MWPLKWKKREQEYRRQREEFFEAVKRLNRRDFLKIASLSAAVFTAKTVVPPHSFQVVDVVRAEPQEKPLFRFAYISDTHLYERELNERFVNAALRAVRDVNALNPPPDFVIFGGDLAQLGQPKELELGKQILSELKVPVKMMVGEHDWFLDMGEKWRELFGPENYSFDHKGVHFIVLMSVNE
;
A
#
# COMPACT_ATOMS: atom_id res chain seq x y z
N MET A 1 -28.64 30.04 -10.46
CA MET A 1 -27.83 28.80 -10.51
C MET A 1 -26.66 28.96 -9.54
N TRP A 2 -26.70 28.30 -8.38
CA TRP A 2 -25.69 28.46 -7.33
C TRP A 2 -24.39 27.77 -7.77
N PRO A 3 -23.22 28.45 -7.79
CA PRO A 3 -21.99 27.78 -8.15
C PRO A 3 -21.70 26.68 -7.13
N LEU A 4 -21.63 25.44 -7.62
CA LEU A 4 -21.37 24.26 -6.79
C LEU A 4 -20.07 24.44 -6.01
N LYS A 5 -20.10 24.22 -4.69
CA LYS A 5 -18.98 24.46 -3.75
C LYS A 5 -17.67 23.80 -4.20
N TRP A 6 -17.73 22.73 -4.98
CA TRP A 6 -16.54 22.04 -5.52
C TRP A 6 -15.79 22.86 -6.57
N LYS A 7 -16.47 23.64 -7.44
CA LYS A 7 -15.80 24.47 -8.46
C LYS A 7 -14.95 25.57 -7.83
N LYS A 8 -15.46 26.19 -6.76
CA LYS A 8 -14.72 27.22 -6.01
C LYS A 8 -13.49 26.63 -5.31
N ARG A 9 -13.63 25.42 -4.75
CA ARG A 9 -12.52 24.70 -4.09
C ARG A 9 -11.46 24.24 -5.10
N GLU A 10 -11.89 23.82 -6.30
CA GLU A 10 -10.99 23.45 -7.38
C GLU A 10 -10.20 24.65 -7.91
N GLN A 11 -10.86 25.80 -8.10
CA GLN A 11 -10.19 27.05 -8.50
C GLN A 11 -9.18 27.52 -7.45
N GLU A 12 -9.55 27.45 -6.17
CA GLU A 12 -8.65 27.76 -5.06
C GLU A 12 -7.42 26.84 -5.06
N TYR A 13 -7.63 25.53 -5.23
CA TYR A 13 -6.55 24.54 -5.32
C TYR A 13 -5.63 24.81 -6.53
N ARG A 14 -6.20 25.11 -7.70
CA ARG A 14 -5.43 25.44 -8.91
C ARG A 14 -4.59 26.71 -8.71
N ARG A 15 -5.16 27.75 -8.09
CA ARG A 15 -4.44 28.99 -7.75
C ARG A 15 -3.29 28.73 -6.78
N GLN A 16 -3.54 28.02 -5.67
CA GLN A 16 -2.50 27.68 -4.70
C GLN A 16 -1.37 26.85 -5.34
N ARG A 17 -1.74 25.93 -6.23
CA ARG A 17 -0.78 25.12 -6.99
C ARG A 17 0.07 25.98 -7.92
N GLU A 18 -0.53 26.91 -8.65
CA GLU A 18 0.20 27.83 -9.53
C GLU A 18 1.12 28.78 -8.73
N GLU A 19 0.63 29.35 -7.63
CA GLU A 19 1.41 30.17 -6.71
C GLU A 19 2.61 29.40 -6.14
N PHE A 20 2.41 28.14 -5.76
CA PHE A 20 3.48 27.25 -5.32
C PHE A 20 4.53 27.03 -6.42
N PHE A 21 4.11 26.71 -7.65
CA PHE A 21 5.06 26.50 -8.75
C PHE A 21 5.80 27.78 -9.15
N GLU A 22 5.15 28.93 -9.11
CA GLU A 22 5.80 30.23 -9.34
C GLU A 22 6.78 30.59 -8.20
N ALA A 23 6.44 30.30 -6.95
CA ALA A 23 7.35 30.47 -5.82
C ALA A 23 8.58 29.55 -5.96
N VAL A 24 8.39 28.30 -6.41
CA VAL A 24 9.47 27.35 -6.68
C VAL A 24 10.41 27.85 -7.79
N LYS A 25 9.88 28.45 -8.86
CA LYS A 25 10.70 29.05 -9.94
C LYS A 25 11.57 30.22 -9.46
N ARG A 26 11.16 30.91 -8.40
CA ARG A 26 11.87 32.06 -7.81
C ARG A 26 12.81 31.69 -6.68
N LEU A 27 12.95 30.40 -6.34
CA LEU A 27 13.90 29.94 -5.33
C LEU A 27 15.33 30.15 -5.82
N ASN A 28 16.11 30.94 -5.09
CA ASN A 28 17.54 30.99 -5.30
C ASN A 28 18.22 29.75 -4.69
N ARG A 29 19.46 29.46 -5.11
CA ARG A 29 20.22 28.29 -4.64
C ARG A 29 20.34 28.22 -3.11
N ARG A 30 20.42 29.36 -2.43
CA ARG A 30 20.58 29.42 -0.96
C ARG A 30 19.29 29.04 -0.24
N ASP A 31 18.16 29.52 -0.72
CA ASP A 31 16.84 29.21 -0.15
C ASP A 31 16.45 27.77 -0.48
N PHE A 32 16.77 27.28 -1.69
CA PHE A 32 16.68 25.87 -2.02
C PHE A 32 17.50 24.99 -1.06
N LEU A 33 18.78 25.33 -0.83
CA LEU A 33 19.63 24.55 0.08
C LEU A 33 19.13 24.59 1.52
N LYS A 34 18.56 25.72 1.99
CA LYS A 34 17.96 25.82 3.32
C LYS A 34 16.71 24.96 3.44
N ILE A 35 15.80 25.04 2.46
CA ILE A 35 14.58 24.24 2.44
C ILE A 35 14.92 22.75 2.31
N ALA A 36 15.86 22.38 1.44
CA ALA A 36 16.33 21.01 1.27
C ALA A 36 16.99 20.50 2.55
N SER A 37 17.84 21.30 3.20
CA SER A 37 18.47 20.93 4.48
C SER A 37 17.47 20.80 5.61
N LEU A 38 16.50 21.72 5.71
CA LEU A 38 15.44 21.68 6.72
C LEU A 38 14.51 20.49 6.49
N SER A 39 14.14 20.24 5.23
CA SER A 39 13.34 19.08 4.84
C SER A 39 14.11 17.81 5.16
N ALA A 40 15.39 17.71 4.78
CA ALA A 40 16.26 16.58 5.11
C ALA A 40 16.40 16.38 6.62
N ALA A 41 16.53 17.45 7.41
CA ALA A 41 16.57 17.38 8.87
C ALA A 41 15.23 16.91 9.47
N VAL A 42 14.10 17.34 8.90
CA VAL A 42 12.78 16.82 9.27
C VAL A 42 12.61 15.36 8.84
N PHE A 43 13.11 14.98 7.67
CA PHE A 43 13.12 13.61 7.17
C PHE A 43 13.96 12.69 8.06
N THR A 44 15.16 13.13 8.47
CA THR A 44 16.03 12.36 9.38
C THR A 44 15.48 12.31 10.80
N ALA A 45 14.93 13.42 11.31
CA ALA A 45 14.37 13.47 12.66
C ALA A 45 13.02 12.74 12.79
N LYS A 46 12.22 12.66 11.72
CA LYS A 46 10.92 11.98 11.75
C LYS A 46 10.95 10.52 11.31
N THR A 47 12.02 9.97 10.72
CA THR A 47 12.02 8.57 10.19
C THR A 47 10.84 8.24 9.27
N VAL A 48 10.17 9.23 8.70
CA VAL A 48 8.89 9.09 7.97
C VAL A 48 9.10 9.60 6.55
N VAL A 49 9.77 8.81 5.73
CA VAL A 49 9.18 8.19 4.53
C VAL A 49 10.07 6.97 4.26
N PRO A 50 9.59 5.77 4.57
CA PRO A 50 10.37 4.58 4.33
C PRO A 50 10.41 4.42 2.77
N PRO A 51 11.58 4.23 2.11
CA PRO A 51 11.74 4.30 0.64
C PRO A 51 11.02 3.17 -0.14
N HIS A 52 10.23 2.39 0.57
CA HIS A 52 9.52 1.22 0.14
C HIS A 52 8.12 1.60 -0.35
N SER A 53 7.60 0.84 -1.30
CA SER A 53 6.27 1.04 -1.89
C SER A 53 5.09 0.62 -1.00
N PHE A 54 5.31 0.35 0.29
CA PHE A 54 4.33 -0.22 1.20
C PHE A 54 4.40 0.40 2.60
N GLN A 55 3.38 0.16 3.42
CA GLN A 55 3.32 0.64 4.80
C GLN A 55 3.78 -0.44 5.78
N VAL A 56 4.64 -0.05 6.72
CA VAL A 56 5.02 -0.88 7.87
C VAL A 56 4.17 -0.45 9.06
N VAL A 57 3.54 -1.41 9.72
CA VAL A 57 2.74 -1.16 10.92
C VAL A 57 3.45 -1.77 12.12
N ASP A 58 3.81 -0.91 13.09
CA ASP A 58 4.35 -1.31 14.38
C ASP A 58 3.23 -1.34 15.42
N VAL A 59 3.01 -2.51 16.03
CA VAL A 59 2.04 -2.67 17.11
C VAL A 59 2.76 -2.55 18.44
N VAL A 60 2.35 -1.59 19.27
CA VAL A 60 2.93 -1.29 20.58
C VAL A 60 1.87 -1.45 21.67
N ARG A 61 2.28 -1.80 22.89
CA ARG A 61 1.40 -1.79 24.07
C ARG A 61 1.34 -0.39 24.70
N ALA A 62 0.35 -0.17 25.56
CA ALA A 62 0.17 1.08 26.29
C ALA A 62 1.33 1.40 27.26
N GLU A 63 2.04 0.37 27.74
CA GLU A 63 3.27 0.55 28.52
C GLU A 63 4.46 0.81 27.58
N PRO A 64 5.39 1.72 27.93
CA PRO A 64 6.57 1.99 27.12
C PRO A 64 7.39 0.71 26.92
N GLN A 65 7.57 0.30 25.66
CA GLN A 65 8.49 -0.77 25.28
C GLN A 65 9.58 -0.21 24.38
N GLU A 66 10.83 -0.66 24.58
CA GLU A 66 11.95 -0.29 23.72
C GLU A 66 11.81 -0.84 22.28
N LYS A 67 10.96 -1.86 22.08
CA LYS A 67 10.73 -2.51 20.79
C LYS A 67 9.23 -2.76 20.57
N PRO A 68 8.75 -2.73 19.32
CA PRO A 68 7.37 -3.10 19.01
C PRO A 68 7.09 -4.57 19.36
N LEU A 69 5.83 -4.87 19.72
CA LEU A 69 5.36 -6.22 20.07
C LEU A 69 5.49 -7.17 18.85
N PHE A 70 5.06 -6.68 17.69
CA PHE A 70 5.31 -7.25 16.38
C PHE A 70 5.15 -6.18 15.31
N ARG A 71 5.58 -6.54 14.10
CA ARG A 71 5.48 -5.71 12.92
C ARG A 71 4.83 -6.50 11.79
N PHE A 72 4.01 -5.86 10.98
CA PHE A 72 3.57 -6.42 9.70
C PHE A 72 3.72 -5.39 8.59
N ALA A 73 3.85 -5.88 7.35
CA ALA A 73 3.80 -5.03 6.16
C ALA A 73 2.40 -5.09 5.53
N TYR A 74 1.97 -4.00 4.91
CA TYR A 74 0.68 -3.89 4.22
C TYR A 74 0.90 -3.52 2.75
N ILE A 75 0.50 -4.42 1.84
CA ILE A 75 0.50 -4.23 0.37
C ILE A 75 -0.95 -4.30 -0.09
N SER A 76 -1.36 -3.54 -1.10
CA SER A 76 -2.74 -3.54 -1.62
C SER A 76 -2.76 -3.03 -3.06
N ASP A 77 -3.87 -3.23 -3.76
CA ASP A 77 -4.20 -2.55 -5.03
C ASP A 77 -3.09 -2.70 -6.09
N THR A 78 -2.59 -3.94 -6.28
CA THR A 78 -1.58 -4.18 -7.32
C THR A 78 -2.18 -4.14 -8.72
N HIS A 79 -3.48 -4.43 -8.85
CA HIS A 79 -4.23 -4.34 -10.12
C HIS A 79 -3.46 -5.02 -11.28
N LEU A 80 -3.10 -6.29 -11.08
CA LEU A 80 -2.28 -7.04 -12.02
C LEU A 80 -3.09 -7.39 -13.27
N TYR A 81 -2.45 -7.17 -14.42
CA TYR A 81 -2.84 -7.75 -15.70
C TYR A 81 -1.98 -8.98 -15.99
N GLU A 82 -2.36 -9.78 -17.00
CA GLU A 82 -1.43 -10.72 -17.62
C GLU A 82 -0.13 -10.00 -18.02
N ARG A 83 1.02 -10.63 -17.76
CA ARG A 83 2.34 -10.00 -17.89
C ARG A 83 2.62 -9.44 -19.29
N GLU A 84 2.06 -10.07 -20.32
CA GLU A 84 2.18 -9.64 -21.72
C GLU A 84 1.48 -8.31 -22.01
N LEU A 85 0.46 -7.95 -21.20
CA LEU A 85 -0.32 -6.72 -21.38
C LEU A 85 0.32 -5.53 -20.69
N ASN A 86 0.89 -5.72 -19.49
CA ASN A 86 1.44 -4.61 -18.72
C ASN A 86 2.48 -5.03 -17.67
N GLU A 87 3.74 -4.70 -17.95
CA GLU A 87 4.83 -4.98 -17.01
C GLU A 87 4.93 -3.97 -15.86
N ARG A 88 4.33 -2.78 -15.96
CA ARG A 88 4.49 -1.73 -14.94
C ARG A 88 3.92 -2.16 -13.59
N PHE A 89 2.72 -2.72 -13.58
CA PHE A 89 2.07 -3.20 -12.35
C PHE A 89 2.79 -4.41 -11.77
N VAL A 90 3.20 -5.36 -12.61
CA VAL A 90 4.03 -6.51 -12.23
C VAL A 90 5.34 -6.06 -11.59
N ASN A 91 6.04 -5.11 -12.21
CA ASN A 91 7.31 -4.58 -11.71
C ASN A 91 7.14 -3.85 -10.36
N ALA A 92 6.03 -3.14 -10.17
CA ALA A 92 5.69 -2.51 -8.90
C ALA A 92 5.43 -3.55 -7.80
N ALA A 93 4.64 -4.59 -8.08
CA ALA A 93 4.38 -5.68 -7.14
C ALA A 93 5.68 -6.44 -6.76
N LEU A 94 6.50 -6.81 -7.75
CA LEU A 94 7.82 -7.43 -7.52
C LEU A 94 8.75 -6.51 -6.71
N ARG A 95 8.65 -5.20 -6.89
CA ARG A 95 9.42 -4.26 -6.07
C ARG A 95 8.93 -4.25 -4.62
N ALA A 96 7.61 -4.22 -4.39
CA ALA A 96 7.06 -4.29 -3.04
C ALA A 96 7.51 -5.55 -2.30
N VAL A 97 7.47 -6.72 -2.97
CA VAL A 97 7.95 -7.98 -2.39
C VAL A 97 9.43 -7.93 -2.04
N ARG A 98 10.28 -7.43 -2.95
CA ARG A 98 11.72 -7.26 -2.69
C ARG A 98 11.99 -6.32 -1.52
N ASP A 99 11.28 -5.20 -1.48
CA ASP A 99 11.43 -4.21 -0.43
C ASP A 99 11.02 -4.81 0.94
N VAL A 100 9.94 -5.61 1.02
CA VAL A 100 9.53 -6.31 2.26
C VAL A 100 10.58 -7.31 2.69
N ASN A 101 11.09 -8.11 1.76
CA ASN A 101 12.12 -9.11 2.02
C ASN A 101 13.46 -8.52 2.45
N ALA A 102 13.68 -7.22 2.21
CA ALA A 102 14.88 -6.48 2.60
C ALA A 102 14.77 -5.80 3.98
N LEU A 103 13.59 -5.79 4.60
CA LEU A 103 13.41 -5.20 5.92
C LEU A 103 14.25 -5.94 6.97
N ASN A 104 14.91 -5.15 7.83
CA ASN A 104 15.67 -5.64 8.97
C ASN A 104 15.33 -4.81 10.22
N PRO A 105 14.64 -5.36 11.24
CA PRO A 105 14.15 -6.75 11.29
C PRO A 105 13.01 -7.01 10.28
N PRO A 106 12.84 -8.26 9.81
CA PRO A 106 11.73 -8.61 8.94
C PRO A 106 10.39 -8.47 9.68
N PRO A 107 9.29 -8.19 8.97
CA PRO A 107 7.96 -8.25 9.56
C PRO A 107 7.60 -9.69 9.93
N ASP A 108 6.67 -9.86 10.87
CA ASP A 108 6.15 -11.17 11.27
C ASP A 108 5.28 -11.80 10.16
N PHE A 109 4.55 -10.97 9.41
CA PHE A 109 3.72 -11.35 8.27
C PHE A 109 3.42 -10.14 7.37
N VAL A 110 2.85 -10.39 6.19
CA VAL A 110 2.28 -9.38 5.29
C VAL A 110 0.76 -9.50 5.28
N ILE A 111 0.04 -8.38 5.31
CA ILE A 111 -1.37 -8.32 4.92
C ILE A 111 -1.43 -7.81 3.49
N PHE A 112 -2.15 -8.52 2.62
CA PHE A 112 -2.47 -8.07 1.28
C PHE A 112 -3.92 -7.58 1.25
N GLY A 113 -4.13 -6.29 0.99
CA GLY A 113 -5.38 -5.55 1.20
C GLY A 113 -6.49 -5.74 0.15
N GLY A 114 -6.32 -6.66 -0.80
CA GLY A 114 -7.26 -6.86 -1.90
C GLY A 114 -6.85 -6.12 -3.18
N ASP A 115 -7.64 -6.34 -4.24
CA ASP A 115 -7.38 -5.86 -5.60
C ASP A 115 -6.03 -6.32 -6.13
N LEU A 116 -5.81 -7.64 -6.03
CA LEU A 116 -4.63 -8.29 -6.57
C LEU A 116 -4.66 -8.27 -8.10
N ALA A 117 -5.77 -8.74 -8.68
CA ALA A 117 -6.05 -8.74 -10.11
C ALA A 117 -6.77 -7.45 -10.53
N GLN A 118 -6.68 -7.11 -11.82
CA GLN A 118 -7.42 -5.98 -12.38
C GLN A 118 -8.81 -6.38 -12.88
N LEU A 119 -8.97 -7.60 -13.40
CA LEU A 119 -10.22 -8.08 -13.99
C LEU A 119 -10.72 -9.37 -13.33
N GLY A 120 -10.04 -9.84 -12.28
CA GLY A 120 -10.36 -11.08 -11.58
C GLY A 120 -10.07 -12.34 -12.40
N GLN A 121 -9.33 -12.22 -13.51
CA GLN A 121 -9.08 -13.36 -14.38
C GLN A 121 -8.19 -14.40 -13.69
N PRO A 122 -8.41 -15.71 -13.93
CA PRO A 122 -7.61 -16.76 -13.30
C PRO A 122 -6.10 -16.57 -13.44
N LYS A 123 -5.63 -16.19 -14.62
CA LYS A 123 -4.21 -15.94 -14.87
C LYS A 123 -3.64 -14.74 -14.11
N GLU A 124 -4.45 -13.70 -13.89
CA GLU A 124 -4.04 -12.52 -13.12
C GLU A 124 -3.87 -12.89 -11.64
N LEU A 125 -4.84 -13.63 -11.09
CA LEU A 125 -4.80 -14.14 -9.72
C LEU A 125 -3.65 -15.15 -9.50
N GLU A 126 -3.42 -16.03 -10.47
CA GLU A 126 -2.30 -17.00 -10.46
C GLU A 126 -0.95 -16.30 -10.51
N LEU A 127 -0.80 -15.28 -11.36
CA LEU A 127 0.40 -14.44 -11.41
C LEU A 127 0.62 -13.72 -10.08
N GLY A 128 -0.43 -13.14 -9.51
CA GLY A 128 -0.37 -12.49 -8.20
C GLY A 128 0.06 -13.46 -7.10
N LYS A 129 -0.51 -14.67 -7.07
CA LYS A 129 -0.09 -15.74 -6.14
C LYS A 129 1.38 -16.12 -6.33
N GLN A 130 1.85 -16.22 -7.57
CA GLN A 130 3.24 -16.50 -7.86
C GLN A 130 4.16 -15.39 -7.32
N ILE A 131 3.85 -14.12 -7.58
CA ILE A 131 4.64 -12.98 -7.09
C ILE A 131 4.67 -12.95 -5.56
N LEU A 132 3.50 -13.12 -4.91
CA LEU A 132 3.41 -13.12 -3.45
C LEU A 132 4.11 -14.33 -2.81
N SER A 133 4.25 -15.44 -3.52
CA SER A 133 5.00 -16.61 -3.03
C SER A 133 6.50 -16.35 -2.83
N GLU A 134 7.04 -15.27 -3.42
CA GLU A 134 8.43 -14.85 -3.20
C GLU A 134 8.63 -14.13 -1.85
N LEU A 135 7.56 -13.77 -1.12
CA LEU A 135 7.67 -13.23 0.24
C LEU A 135 8.23 -14.28 1.20
N LYS A 136 9.23 -13.89 2.00
CA LYS A 136 9.90 -14.76 2.98
C LYS A 136 9.11 -14.95 4.28
N VAL A 137 7.96 -14.29 4.39
CA VAL A 137 7.11 -14.29 5.58
C VAL A 137 5.68 -14.65 5.16
N PRO A 138 4.83 -15.15 6.07
CA PRO A 138 3.46 -15.50 5.76
C PRO A 138 2.66 -14.31 5.21
N VAL A 139 1.76 -14.57 4.26
CA VAL A 139 0.83 -13.58 3.70
C VAL A 139 -0.58 -13.87 4.21
N LYS A 140 -1.27 -12.81 4.64
CA LYS A 140 -2.68 -12.81 5.06
C LYS A 140 -3.46 -12.07 3.99
N MET A 141 -4.21 -12.81 3.19
CA MET A 141 -4.94 -12.26 2.05
C MET A 141 -6.26 -11.63 2.50
N MET A 142 -6.57 -10.48 1.95
CA MET A 142 -7.90 -9.88 1.91
C MET A 142 -8.36 -9.89 0.44
N VAL A 143 -9.66 -9.96 0.23
CA VAL A 143 -10.27 -9.93 -1.10
C VAL A 143 -10.71 -8.50 -1.43
N GLY A 144 -10.45 -8.04 -2.66
CA GLY A 144 -10.99 -6.78 -3.19
C GLY A 144 -12.07 -7.02 -4.24
N GLU A 145 -12.72 -5.95 -4.70
CA GLU A 145 -13.80 -6.07 -5.69
C GLU A 145 -13.33 -6.59 -7.04
N HIS A 146 -12.12 -6.20 -7.45
CA HIS A 146 -11.56 -6.61 -8.73
C HIS A 146 -11.17 -8.09 -8.73
N ASP A 147 -10.97 -8.68 -7.55
CA ASP A 147 -10.70 -10.10 -7.38
C ASP A 147 -11.97 -10.97 -7.38
N TRP A 148 -13.14 -10.35 -7.24
CA TRP A 148 -14.38 -11.05 -6.88
C TRP A 148 -15.38 -11.18 -8.03
N PHE A 149 -15.66 -10.09 -8.75
CA PHE A 149 -16.87 -10.00 -9.57
C PHE A 149 -16.88 -10.86 -10.84
N LEU A 150 -15.75 -11.40 -11.30
CA LEU A 150 -15.71 -12.21 -12.52
C LEU A 150 -16.43 -13.56 -12.36
N ASP A 151 -16.20 -14.23 -11.25
CA ASP A 151 -16.73 -15.57 -10.94
C ASP A 151 -17.31 -15.67 -9.53
N MET A 152 -17.66 -14.52 -8.93
CA MET A 152 -18.11 -14.39 -7.54
C MET A 152 -17.14 -15.01 -6.53
N GLY A 153 -15.84 -14.90 -6.81
CA GLY A 153 -14.74 -15.34 -5.95
C GLY A 153 -14.48 -16.84 -5.97
N GLU A 154 -14.96 -17.59 -6.95
CA GLU A 154 -14.71 -19.04 -7.05
C GLU A 154 -13.21 -19.32 -7.14
N LYS A 155 -12.53 -18.72 -8.13
CA LYS A 155 -11.09 -18.88 -8.32
C LYS A 155 -10.28 -18.24 -7.18
N TRP A 156 -10.73 -17.11 -6.65
CA TRP A 156 -10.06 -16.46 -5.52
C TRP A 156 -10.03 -17.39 -4.30
N ARG A 157 -11.18 -18.00 -3.96
CA ARG A 157 -11.26 -18.94 -2.83
C ARG A 157 -10.42 -20.19 -3.04
N GLU A 158 -10.38 -20.74 -4.26
CA GLU A 158 -9.51 -21.86 -4.62
C GLU A 158 -8.03 -21.54 -4.31
N LEU A 159 -7.60 -20.31 -4.62
CA LEU A 159 -6.20 -19.92 -4.50
C LEU A 159 -5.79 -19.48 -3.10
N PHE A 160 -6.67 -18.77 -2.37
CA PHE A 160 -6.34 -18.05 -1.14
C PHE A 160 -7.13 -18.48 0.09
N GLY A 161 -8.15 -19.32 -0.07
CA GLY A 161 -8.99 -19.83 1.02
C GLY A 161 -10.23 -18.96 1.29
N PRO A 162 -10.80 -19.00 2.51
CA PRO A 162 -12.04 -18.29 2.82
C PRO A 162 -11.84 -16.76 2.82
N GLU A 163 -12.83 -16.04 2.30
CA GLU A 163 -12.87 -14.58 2.20
C GLU A 163 -13.04 -13.87 3.56
N ASN A 164 -13.58 -14.58 4.55
CA ASN A 164 -13.71 -14.13 5.93
C ASN A 164 -12.99 -15.11 6.84
N TYR A 165 -12.06 -14.63 7.66
CA TYR A 165 -11.35 -15.45 8.63
C TYR A 165 -10.75 -14.60 9.73
N SER A 166 -10.25 -15.25 10.77
CA SER A 166 -9.56 -14.61 11.88
C SER A 166 -8.33 -15.39 12.31
N PHE A 167 -7.39 -14.73 12.95
CA PHE A 167 -6.21 -15.37 13.53
C PHE A 167 -5.65 -14.56 14.69
N ASP A 168 -4.97 -15.24 15.61
CA ASP A 168 -4.28 -14.59 16.72
C ASP A 168 -2.79 -14.45 16.40
N HIS A 169 -2.21 -13.30 16.75
CA HIS A 169 -0.77 -13.06 16.66
C HIS A 169 -0.28 -12.27 17.88
N LYS A 170 0.60 -12.90 18.67
CA LYS A 170 1.21 -12.32 19.88
C LYS A 170 0.22 -11.61 20.83
N GLY A 171 -0.97 -12.18 21.00
CA GLY A 171 -2.01 -11.65 21.89
C GLY A 171 -2.90 -10.56 21.29
N VAL A 172 -2.81 -10.33 19.97
CA VAL A 172 -3.76 -9.52 19.20
C VAL A 172 -4.58 -10.43 18.30
N HIS A 173 -5.90 -10.26 18.31
CA HIS A 173 -6.82 -10.99 17.45
C HIS A 173 -7.11 -10.18 16.18
N PHE A 174 -6.81 -10.76 15.02
CA PHE A 174 -7.07 -10.17 13.71
C PHE A 174 -8.33 -10.78 13.11
N ILE A 175 -9.18 -9.93 12.54
CA ILE A 175 -10.38 -10.33 11.80
C ILE A 175 -10.25 -9.75 10.39
N VAL A 176 -10.28 -10.61 9.39
CA VAL A 176 -10.29 -10.26 7.99
C VAL A 176 -11.72 -10.42 7.47
N LEU A 177 -12.25 -9.35 6.92
CA LEU A 177 -13.63 -9.26 6.44
C LEU A 177 -13.64 -8.92 4.95
N MET A 178 -14.53 -9.59 4.23
CA MET A 178 -14.93 -9.24 2.87
C MET A 178 -15.90 -8.06 2.91
N SER A 179 -15.52 -6.94 2.31
CA SER A 179 -16.34 -5.73 2.24
C SER A 179 -17.01 -5.47 0.89
N VAL A 180 -16.76 -6.31 -0.11
CA VAL A 180 -17.40 -6.19 -1.43
C VAL A 180 -18.86 -6.61 -1.29
N ASN A 181 -19.74 -5.71 -1.67
CA ASN A 181 -21.18 -5.92 -1.67
C ASN A 181 -21.70 -5.86 -3.11
N GLU A 182 -22.74 -6.66 -3.38
CA GLU A 182 -23.51 -6.67 -4.62
C GLU A 182 -24.56 -5.55 -4.69
#